data_AF-A0A438I8B4-F1
#
_entry.id   AF-A0A438I8B4-F1
#
_cell.length_a   1.000
_cell.length_b   1.000
_cell.length_c   1.000
_cell.angle_alpha   90.00
_cell.angle_beta   90.00
_cell.angle_gamma   90.00
#
_symmetry.space_group_name_H-M   'P 1'
#
loop_
_entity.id
_entity.type
_entity.pdbx_description
1 polymer ?
#
loop_
_entity_poly.entity_id
_entity_poly.type
_entity_poly.pdbx_seq_one_letter_code
_entity_poly.pdbx_strand_id
1 'polypeptide(L)'
;MRGCLSSISYAILVNGNAKGWVKASRGLRQGDPLSPFLFIIVAYVLSRMLLRAEERSMLEGFKVGRNRTRVSHLQFADDTIFFSNSCAEELQILKSLLLVFGQIFGLKVNLDKSNLFGINLDQNHISRLALMLDCKASD
;
A
#
# COMPACT_ATOMS: atom_id res chain seq x y z
N MET A 1 20.53 13.16 2.85
CA MET A 1 19.66 12.10 2.28
C MET A 1 20.34 11.21 1.25
N ARG A 2 21.15 11.73 0.31
CA ARG A 2 21.79 10.89 -0.74
C ARG A 2 22.55 9.68 -0.19
N GLY A 3 23.35 9.85 0.86
CA GLY A 3 24.04 8.74 1.54
C GLY A 3 23.11 7.57 1.91
N CYS A 4 22.08 7.84 2.73
CA CYS A 4 21.11 6.82 3.15
C CYS A 4 20.33 6.16 1.99
N LEU A 5 20.22 6.80 0.83
CA LEU A 5 19.45 6.29 -0.31
C LEU A 5 20.32 5.61 -1.38
N SER A 6 21.61 5.95 -1.50
CA SER A 6 22.45 5.52 -2.63
C SER A 6 23.77 4.87 -2.23
N SER A 7 24.15 4.87 -0.95
CA SER A 7 25.39 4.24 -0.48
C SER A 7 25.16 2.91 0.27
N ILE A 8 23.93 2.39 0.26
CA ILE A 8 23.62 1.12 0.93
C ILE A 8 24.30 -0.04 0.18
N SER A 9 25.05 -0.83 0.94
CA SER A 9 25.66 -2.07 0.48
C SER A 9 25.45 -3.13 1.54
N TYR A 10 25.23 -4.38 1.13
CA TYR A 10 25.03 -5.52 2.01
C TYR A 10 26.16 -6.52 1.81
N ALA A 11 26.57 -7.17 2.89
CA ALA A 11 27.43 -8.36 2.83
C ALA A 11 26.58 -9.58 3.15
N ILE A 12 26.76 -10.65 2.37
CA ILE A 12 26.08 -11.93 2.63
C ILE A 12 26.98 -12.71 3.58
N LEU A 13 26.45 -13.07 4.75
CA LEU A 13 27.18 -13.91 5.71
C LEU A 13 26.92 -15.38 5.40
N VAL A 14 27.97 -16.12 5.07
CA VAL A 14 27.94 -17.59 4.91
C VAL A 14 28.74 -18.19 6.06
N ASN A 15 28.08 -18.94 6.94
CA ASN A 15 28.68 -19.48 8.17
C ASN A 15 29.36 -18.40 9.03
N GLY A 16 28.69 -17.24 9.19
CA GLY A 16 29.20 -16.10 9.96
C GLY A 16 30.28 -15.26 9.27
N ASN A 17 30.76 -15.68 8.09
CA ASN A 17 31.81 -14.97 7.37
C ASN A 17 31.22 -14.21 6.18
N ALA A 18 31.58 -12.93 6.03
CA ALA A 18 31.18 -12.12 4.90
C ALA A 18 31.76 -12.65 3.59
N LYS A 19 30.89 -12.98 2.63
CA LYS A 19 31.25 -13.42 1.29
C LYS A 19 30.70 -12.43 0.26
N GLY A 20 31.55 -11.46 -0.09
CA GLY A 20 31.24 -10.47 -1.12
C GLY A 20 30.34 -9.33 -0.65
N TRP A 21 30.37 -8.25 -1.42
CA TRP A 21 29.57 -7.04 -1.20
C TRP A 21 28.61 -6.86 -2.36
N VAL A 22 27.34 -6.62 -2.04
CA VAL A 22 26.28 -6.34 -3.00
C VAL A 22 25.79 -4.93 -2.76
N LYS A 23 25.90 -4.07 -3.79
CA LYS A 23 25.35 -2.72 -3.72
C LYS A 23 23.83 -2.79 -3.92
N ALA A 24 23.08 -2.17 -3.02
CA ALA A 24 21.63 -2.11 -3.12
C ALA A 24 21.21 -1.14 -4.22
N SER A 25 20.33 -1.57 -5.12
CA SER A 25 19.69 -0.70 -6.11
C SER A 25 18.34 -0.15 -5.63
N ARG A 26 17.70 -0.85 -4.69
CA ARG A 26 16.39 -0.53 -4.09
C ARG A 26 16.35 -0.95 -2.63
N GLY A 27 15.40 -0.41 -1.90
CA GLY A 27 15.17 -0.72 -0.49
C GLY A 27 15.92 0.21 0.45
N LEU A 28 15.38 0.32 1.66
CA LEU A 28 15.98 1.07 2.75
C LEU A 28 16.69 0.09 3.69
N ARG A 29 17.72 0.56 4.39
CA ARG A 29 18.46 -0.28 5.33
C ARG A 29 17.59 -0.58 6.54
N GLN A 30 17.29 -1.85 6.79
CA GLN A 30 16.61 -2.26 8.03
C GLN A 30 17.51 -1.99 9.24
N GLY A 31 16.92 -1.45 10.31
CA GLY A 31 17.66 -1.03 11.50
C GLY A 31 18.36 0.34 11.38
N ASP A 32 18.29 1.01 10.24
CA ASP A 32 18.68 2.42 10.13
C ASP A 32 17.58 3.30 10.74
N PRO A 33 17.90 4.19 11.70
CA PRO A 33 16.92 5.02 12.38
C PRO A 33 16.14 5.97 11.44
N LEU A 34 16.65 6.27 10.24
CA LEU A 34 15.97 7.12 9.26
C LEU A 34 15.03 6.34 8.31
N SER A 35 15.21 5.04 8.16
CA SER A 35 14.40 4.23 7.24
C SER A 35 12.89 4.29 7.52
N PRO A 36 12.41 4.23 8.78
CA PRO A 36 10.98 4.35 9.07
C PRO A 36 10.40 5.69 8.61
N PHE A 37 11.13 6.79 8.83
CA PHE A 37 10.69 8.12 8.43
C PHE A 37 10.60 8.25 6.90
N LEU A 38 11.59 7.74 6.18
CA LEU A 38 11.58 7.73 4.71
C LEU A 38 10.43 6.88 4.16
N PHE A 39 10.11 5.75 4.80
CA PHE A 39 8.96 4.93 4.42
C PHE A 39 7.64 5.69 4.61
N ILE A 40 7.47 6.42 5.72
CA ILE A 40 6.29 7.25 5.98
C ILE A 40 6.11 8.33 4.92
N ILE A 41 7.20 8.97 4.46
CA ILE A 41 7.11 9.98 3.38
C ILE A 41 6.56 9.34 2.09
N VAL A 42 7.03 8.14 1.75
CA VAL A 42 6.53 7.41 0.57
C VAL A 42 5.06 7.03 0.74
N ALA A 43 4.66 6.50 1.90
CA ALA A 43 3.27 6.20 2.21
C ALA A 43 2.36 7.44 2.18
N TYR A 44 2.86 8.59 2.62
CA TYR A 44 2.13 9.87 2.55
C TYR A 44 1.81 10.27 1.10
N VAL A 45 2.65 9.93 0.13
CA VAL A 45 2.33 10.19 -1.29
C VAL A 45 1.12 9.36 -1.74
N LEU A 46 1.01 8.09 -1.32
CA LEU A 46 -0.18 7.28 -1.58
C LEU A 46 -1.43 7.91 -0.95
N SER A 47 -1.32 8.38 0.29
CA SER A 47 -2.40 9.11 0.98
C SER A 47 -2.88 10.32 0.16
N ARG A 48 -1.94 11.12 -0.37
CA ARG A 48 -2.27 12.27 -1.23
C ARG A 48 -2.88 11.89 -2.57
N MET A 49 -2.50 10.75 -3.15
CA MET A 49 -3.13 10.24 -4.37
C MET A 49 -4.60 9.86 -4.12
N LEU A 50 -4.89 9.19 -2.99
CA LEU A 50 -6.24 8.79 -2.61
C LEU A 50 -7.12 9.99 -2.31
N LEU A 51 -6.61 10.96 -1.53
CA LEU A 51 -7.34 12.20 -1.23
C LEU A 51 -7.67 12.98 -2.51
N ARG A 52 -6.77 13.02 -3.50
CA ARG A 52 -7.07 13.65 -4.80
C ARG A 52 -8.13 12.90 -5.60
N ALA A 53 -8.14 11.57 -5.55
CA ALA A 53 -9.21 10.80 -6.18
C ALA A 53 -10.56 11.06 -5.50
N GLU A 54 -10.56 11.21 -4.18
CA GLU A 54 -11.72 11.57 -3.39
C GLU A 54 -12.25 12.97 -3.69
N GLU A 55 -11.37 13.98 -3.76
CA GLU A 55 -11.70 15.36 -4.17
C GLU A 55 -12.36 15.41 -5.55
N ARG A 56 -11.99 14.48 -6.44
CA ARG A 56 -12.55 14.33 -7.79
C ARG A 56 -13.79 13.46 -7.85
N SER A 57 -14.33 13.03 -6.71
CA SER A 57 -15.47 12.11 -6.60
C SER A 57 -15.26 10.77 -7.32
N MET A 58 -14.00 10.35 -7.48
CA MET A 58 -13.62 9.06 -8.06
C MET A 58 -13.57 7.93 -7.04
N LEU A 59 -13.35 8.26 -5.77
CA LEU A 59 -13.43 7.36 -4.63
C LEU A 59 -14.28 8.02 -3.55
N GLU A 60 -15.34 7.35 -3.07
CA GLU A 60 -16.19 7.97 -2.06
C GLU A 60 -15.61 7.81 -0.65
N GLY A 61 -14.86 6.74 -0.38
CA GLY A 61 -14.41 6.40 0.96
C GLY A 61 -15.58 6.05 1.90
N PHE A 62 -15.33 6.12 3.21
CA PHE A 62 -16.32 5.84 4.25
C PHE A 62 -16.55 7.07 5.14
N LYS A 63 -17.80 7.37 5.50
CA LYS A 63 -18.16 8.52 6.34
C LYS A 63 -18.34 8.07 7.78
N VAL A 64 -17.59 8.66 8.71
CA VAL A 64 -17.55 8.29 10.13
C VAL A 64 -18.03 9.43 11.03
N GLY A 65 -18.77 9.07 12.08
CA GLY A 65 -19.14 9.98 13.17
C GLY A 65 -20.19 11.03 12.81
N ARG A 66 -20.58 11.84 13.81
CA ARG A 66 -21.61 12.88 13.66
C ARG A 66 -21.23 13.95 12.64
N ASN A 67 -19.93 14.24 12.53
CA ASN A 67 -19.41 15.25 11.60
C ASN A 67 -19.27 14.71 10.16
N ARG A 68 -19.61 13.43 9.91
CA ARG A 68 -19.51 12.77 8.61
C ARG A 68 -18.12 12.86 8.00
N THR A 69 -17.08 12.77 8.83
CA THR A 69 -15.68 12.81 8.39
C THR A 69 -15.45 11.67 7.40
N ARG A 70 -14.99 12.01 6.20
CA ARG A 70 -14.71 11.03 5.16
C ARG A 70 -13.31 10.44 5.39
N VAL A 71 -13.21 9.12 5.29
CA VAL A 71 -12.01 8.33 5.50
C VAL A 71 -11.87 7.39 4.32
N SER A 72 -10.85 7.58 3.49
CA SER A 72 -10.55 6.71 2.35
C SER A 72 -9.54 5.61 2.71
N HIS A 73 -8.71 5.82 3.72
CA HIS A 73 -7.69 4.86 4.12
C HIS A 73 -7.19 5.08 5.55
N LEU A 74 -6.63 4.02 6.15
CA LEU A 74 -5.87 4.05 7.40
C LEU A 74 -4.53 3.35 7.16
N GLN A 75 -3.44 3.98 7.55
CA GLN A 75 -2.08 3.51 7.28
C GLN A 75 -1.28 3.37 8.58
N PHE A 76 -0.60 2.24 8.73
CA PHE A 76 0.40 2.03 9.76
C PHE A 76 1.54 1.19 9.21
N ALA A 77 2.73 1.80 9.08
CA ALA A 77 3.85 1.19 8.36
C ALA A 77 3.37 0.64 6.99
N ASP A 78 3.69 -0.60 6.65
CA ASP A 78 3.30 -1.26 5.41
C ASP A 78 1.86 -1.76 5.38
N ASP A 79 1.18 -1.83 6.52
CA ASP A 79 -0.22 -2.22 6.61
C ASP A 79 -1.15 -1.03 6.29
N THR A 80 -2.02 -1.22 5.30
CA THR A 80 -3.00 -0.20 4.89
C THR A 80 -4.38 -0.81 4.73
N ILE A 81 -5.38 -0.17 5.34
CA ILE A 81 -6.80 -0.46 5.13
C ILE A 81 -7.35 0.60 4.19
N PHE A 82 -8.04 0.18 3.13
CA PHE A 82 -8.72 1.08 2.19
C PHE A 82 -10.24 0.97 2.39
N PHE A 83 -10.92 2.10 2.31
CA PHE A 83 -12.37 2.19 2.33
C PHE A 83 -12.86 2.69 0.97
N SER A 84 -13.84 2.00 0.41
CA SER A 84 -14.46 2.33 -0.87
C SER A 84 -15.88 1.78 -0.89
N ASN A 85 -16.71 2.29 -1.80
CA ASN A 85 -18.01 1.71 -2.07
C ASN A 85 -17.86 0.34 -2.76
N SER A 86 -18.92 -0.47 -2.73
CA SER A 86 -18.99 -1.77 -3.42
C SER A 86 -19.06 -1.68 -4.96
N CYS A 87 -18.88 -0.48 -5.52
CA CYS A 87 -18.90 -0.27 -6.95
C CYS A 87 -17.60 -0.79 -7.59
N ALA A 88 -17.73 -1.59 -8.65
CA ALA A 88 -16.60 -2.13 -9.38
C ALA A 88 -15.69 -1.02 -9.96
N GLU A 89 -16.27 0.11 -10.37
CA GLU A 89 -15.53 1.25 -10.94
C GLU A 89 -14.59 1.88 -9.90
N GLU A 90 -15.06 2.12 -8.67
CA GLU A 90 -14.21 2.67 -7.60
C GLU A 90 -13.06 1.72 -7.26
N LEU A 91 -13.33 0.43 -7.16
CA LEU A 91 -12.29 -0.56 -6.88
C LEU A 91 -11.26 -0.69 -8.02
N GLN A 92 -11.68 -0.52 -9.28
CA GLN A 92 -10.74 -0.44 -10.41
C GLN A 92 -9.86 0.81 -10.35
N ILE A 93 -10.42 1.94 -9.91
CA ILE A 93 -9.66 3.17 -9.66
C ILE A 93 -8.65 2.93 -8.55
N LEU A 94 -9.06 2.31 -7.43
CA LEU A 94 -8.16 1.94 -6.33
C LEU A 94 -7.02 1.04 -6.82
N LYS A 95 -7.33 -0.02 -7.58
CA LYS A 95 -6.33 -0.92 -8.18
C LYS A 95 -5.34 -0.15 -9.05
N SER A 96 -5.85 0.74 -9.90
CA SER A 96 -5.02 1.57 -10.79
C SER A 96 -4.09 2.50 -10.01
N LEU A 97 -4.59 3.15 -8.95
CA LEU A 97 -3.78 4.01 -8.08
C LEU A 97 -2.66 3.22 -7.39
N LEU A 98 -2.96 2.02 -6.88
CA LEU A 98 -1.98 1.15 -6.24
C LEU A 98 -0.91 0.68 -7.25
N LEU A 99 -1.30 0.33 -8.47
CA LEU A 99 -0.37 -0.03 -9.54
C LEU A 99 0.54 1.14 -9.90
N VAL A 100 -0.01 2.33 -10.14
CA VAL A 100 0.77 3.54 -10.47
C VAL A 100 1.72 3.90 -9.33
N PHE A 101 1.23 3.89 -8.08
CA PHE A 101 2.06 4.13 -6.90
C PHE A 101 3.22 3.12 -6.80
N GLY A 102 2.94 1.83 -7.00
CA GLY A 102 3.94 0.78 -7.03
C GLY A 102 5.00 1.01 -8.10
N GLN A 103 4.62 1.43 -9.31
CA GLN A 103 5.56 1.74 -10.38
C GLN A 103 6.46 2.94 -10.04
N ILE A 104 5.91 4.01 -9.46
CA ILE A 104 6.67 5.22 -9.09
C ILE A 104 7.74 4.90 -8.03
N PHE A 105 7.37 4.13 -7.00
CA PHE A 105 8.26 3.86 -5.86
C PHE A 105 9.00 2.52 -5.93
N GLY A 106 8.77 1.73 -6.98
CA GLY A 106 9.32 0.38 -7.10
C GLY A 106 8.79 -0.58 -6.03
N LEU A 107 7.57 -0.34 -5.54
CA LEU A 107 6.88 -1.13 -4.53
C LEU A 107 5.87 -2.08 -5.20
N LYS A 108 5.50 -3.14 -4.47
CA LYS A 108 4.48 -4.10 -4.91
C LYS A 108 3.55 -4.42 -3.76
N VAL A 109 2.24 -4.31 -3.99
CA VAL A 109 1.23 -4.77 -3.04
C VAL A 109 1.32 -6.28 -2.89
N ASN A 110 1.31 -6.77 -1.66
CA ASN A 110 1.27 -8.19 -1.39
C ASN A 110 -0.19 -8.68 -1.42
N LEU A 111 -0.64 -9.08 -2.60
CA LEU A 111 -2.02 -9.55 -2.82
C LEU A 111 -2.34 -10.84 -2.06
N ASP A 112 -1.35 -11.71 -1.82
CA ASP A 112 -1.54 -12.93 -1.03
C ASP A 112 -1.84 -12.65 0.45
N LYS A 113 -1.41 -11.48 0.95
CA LYS A 113 -1.68 -10.97 2.29
C LYS A 113 -2.81 -9.92 2.32
N SER A 114 -3.38 -9.59 1.18
CA SER A 114 -4.47 -8.62 1.07
C SER A 114 -5.82 -9.34 1.08
N ASN A 115 -6.78 -8.82 1.84
CA ASN A 115 -8.13 -9.37 1.92
C ASN A 115 -9.17 -8.26 1.67
N LEU A 116 -10.27 -8.63 1.01
CA LEU A 116 -11.44 -7.78 0.84
C LEU A 116 -12.53 -8.21 1.81
N PHE A 117 -13.03 -7.25 2.59
CA PHE A 117 -14.15 -7.44 3.52
C PHE A 117 -15.36 -6.68 2.99
N GLY A 118 -16.50 -7.37 2.87
CA GLY A 118 -17.77 -6.75 2.54
C GLY A 118 -18.58 -6.44 3.80
N ILE A 119 -19.24 -5.27 3.82
CA ILE A 119 -20.18 -4.91 4.88
C ILE A 119 -21.58 -4.93 4.26
N ASN A 120 -22.45 -5.81 4.73
CA ASN A 120 -23.80 -6.03 4.18
C ASN A 120 -23.82 -6.40 2.70
N LEU A 121 -22.84 -7.20 2.24
CA LEU A 121 -22.78 -7.75 0.88
C LEU A 121 -22.83 -9.28 0.96
N ASP A 122 -23.37 -9.91 -0.07
CA ASP A 122 -23.35 -11.37 -0.19
C ASP A 122 -21.96 -11.88 -0.62
N GLN A 123 -21.66 -13.13 -0.27
CA GLN A 123 -20.34 -13.71 -0.52
C GLN A 123 -19.99 -13.84 -2.00
N ASN A 124 -20.98 -14.00 -2.88
CA ASN A 124 -20.73 -14.06 -4.32
C ASN A 124 -20.30 -12.69 -4.84
N HIS A 125 -20.93 -11.63 -4.35
CA HIS A 125 -20.55 -10.27 -4.70
C HIS A 125 -19.13 -9.94 -4.20
N ILE A 126 -18.82 -10.26 -2.94
CA ILE A 126 -17.47 -10.05 -2.38
C ILE A 126 -16.43 -10.83 -3.19
N SER A 127 -16.69 -12.10 -3.51
CA SER A 127 -15.79 -12.94 -4.31
C SER A 127 -15.50 -12.35 -5.69
N ARG A 128 -16.52 -11.80 -6.37
CA ARG A 128 -16.35 -11.14 -7.66
C ARG A 128 -15.48 -9.89 -7.57
N LEU A 129 -15.68 -9.06 -6.53
CA LEU A 129 -14.89 -7.85 -6.32
C LEU A 129 -13.44 -8.19 -5.90
N ALA A 130 -13.24 -9.24 -5.10
CA ALA A 130 -11.93 -9.71 -4.70
C ALA A 130 -11.12 -10.23 -5.89
N LEU A 131 -11.75 -11.04 -6.77
CA LEU A 131 -11.14 -11.48 -8.04
C LEU A 131 -10.70 -10.28 -8.90
N MET A 132 -11.53 -9.24 -8.96
CA MET A 132 -11.20 -8.04 -9.71
C MET A 132 -10.00 -7.28 -9.14
N LEU A 133 -9.82 -7.27 -7.82
CA LEU A 133 -8.66 -6.70 -7.13
C LEU A 133 -7.44 -7.64 -7.09
N ASP A 134 -7.58 -8.87 -7.59
CA ASP A 134 -6.59 -9.95 -7.48
C ASP A 134 -6.24 -10.30 -6.01
N CYS A 135 -7.18 -10.18 -5.08
CA CYS A 135 -6.98 -10.49 -3.66
C CYS A 135 -7.97 -11.54 -3.14
N LYS A 136 -7.82 -11.92 -1.87
CA LYS A 136 -8.71 -12.90 -1.23
C LYS A 136 -10.00 -12.24 -0.75
N ALA A 137 -11.13 -12.90 -0.96
CA ALA A 137 -12.36 -12.57 -0.26
C ALA A 137 -12.24 -13.12 1.17
N SER A 138 -12.56 -12.29 2.17
CA SER A 138 -12.76 -12.76 3.53
C SER A 138 -14.20 -13.19 3.77
N ASP A 139 -14.37 -14.13 4.69
CA ASP A 139 -15.66 -14.60 5.19
C ASP A 139 -16.28 -13.63 6.20
#